data_AF-A0A9P8H5Y0-F1
#
_entry.id   AF-A0A9P8H5Y0-F1
#
_cell.length_a   1.000
_cell.length_b   1.000
_cell.length_c   1.000
_cell.angle_alpha   90.00
_cell.angle_beta   90.00
_cell.angle_gamma   90.00
#
_symmetry.space_group_name_H-M   'P 1'
#
loop_
_entity.id
_entity.type
_entity.pdbx_description
1 polymer ?
#
loop_
_entity_poly.entity_id
_entity_poly.type
_entity_poly.pdbx_seq_one_letter_code
_entity_poly.pdbx_strand_id
1 'polypeptide(L)'
;MRSTFFIPTLVAVVAALPAPAPQEINLDLFAQVPTPTVVQATGLPTIVTFDTKALLASATKASSISVAITDAASSTPSIVKRAVCSPQPSGYGPVTNNPKDDAASFLANPVYANAANAAAVPAGYAQTFQNLNASSSAYGYMGFTYLQSYSPQTCATKCNAIKGCMGINIYFERDPKLTPDATSCPNPASLTQIKCVYWGGPVTVSNTKNYGRQWVGFSVVVAGSNGYVNQNIAAPSGYSDANYLGNAAIAAPYDSLGYNTFMGAKVFASGPFNATLCTEACNAQNVYNLANPPADGSPVQTCQFVNTYILSLNSKTALGQYCAMYSSAWANKYATNVGQWQGNDRYTVGFSYSFSNVTNPGTTPNKAAAIAQAKVEIAASTLQSYCSTFLGYNDLNAYVTATSTKIPVSTVTSTTTLKTKASSSATSTYLLKSSSSLSKRAVVASSSAASAPAALTKYPASILSSACSALVTSVAKTATVTVSTATVTGATSKSTVVKTVTTTTK
;
A
#
# COMPACT_ATOMS: atom_id res chain seq x y z
N MET A 1 40.41 22.30 49.70
CA MET A 1 40.23 22.82 48.33
C MET A 1 38.95 22.21 47.76
N ARG A 2 38.08 23.06 47.21
CA ARG A 2 36.73 22.72 46.73
C ARG A 2 36.82 21.72 45.57
N SER A 3 36.13 20.59 45.66
CA SER A 3 35.97 19.66 44.53
C SER A 3 34.58 19.82 43.96
N THR A 4 34.53 20.31 42.73
CA THR A 4 33.35 20.72 41.98
C THR A 4 32.67 19.49 41.38
N PHE A 5 31.41 19.24 41.72
CA PHE A 5 30.57 18.26 41.04
C PHE A 5 30.17 18.80 39.67
N PHE A 6 30.67 18.20 38.59
CA PHE A 6 30.15 18.38 37.24
C PHE A 6 29.07 17.31 36.98
N ILE A 7 27.83 17.76 36.79
CA ILE A 7 26.74 16.92 36.27
C ILE A 7 26.83 17.00 34.74
N PRO A 8 27.08 15.90 34.01
CA PRO A 8 27.01 15.93 32.56
C PRO A 8 25.53 15.96 32.15
N THR A 9 25.10 17.08 31.56
CA THR A 9 23.83 17.20 30.87
C THR A 9 23.85 16.29 29.63
N LEU A 10 23.12 15.18 29.69
CA LEU A 10 22.88 14.30 28.55
C LEU A 10 21.92 15.01 27.59
N VAL A 11 22.46 15.68 26.56
CA VAL A 11 21.65 16.17 25.44
C VAL A 11 21.26 14.94 24.61
N ALA A 12 20.04 14.45 24.81
CA ALA A 12 19.45 13.44 23.93
C ALA A 12 19.18 14.11 22.58
N VAL A 13 20.13 13.98 21.65
CA VAL A 13 19.88 14.22 20.23
C VAL A 13 18.95 13.09 19.78
N VAL A 14 17.64 13.36 19.83
CA VAL A 14 16.65 12.55 19.13
C VAL A 14 16.96 12.76 17.65
N ALA A 15 17.72 11.85 17.06
CA ALA A 15 17.84 11.78 15.62
C ALA A 15 16.41 11.66 15.08
N ALA A 16 15.95 12.69 14.37
CA ALA A 16 14.73 12.62 13.61
C ALA A 16 14.95 11.52 12.55
N LEU A 17 14.50 10.31 12.87
CA LEU A 17 14.38 9.25 11.89
C LEU A 17 13.51 9.83 10.77
N PRO A 18 13.94 9.73 9.50
CA PRO A 18 13.09 10.14 8.38
C PRO A 18 11.74 9.44 8.55
N ALA A 19 10.65 10.20 8.37
CA ALA A 19 9.31 9.63 8.36
C ALA A 19 9.32 8.37 7.47
N PRO A 20 8.84 7.22 7.95
CA PRO A 20 8.91 5.98 7.21
C PRO A 20 8.35 6.18 5.80
N ALA A 21 9.03 5.62 4.80
CA ALA A 21 8.58 5.69 3.42
C ALA A 21 7.10 5.22 3.34
N PRO A 22 6.26 5.83 2.49
CA PRO A 22 4.81 5.76 2.63
C PRO A 22 4.20 4.36 2.50
N GLN A 23 4.96 3.37 2.02
CA GLN A 23 4.49 1.99 1.88
C GLN A 23 5.65 1.01 1.70
N GLU A 24 6.03 0.36 2.80
CA GLU A 24 6.82 -0.88 2.72
C GLU A 24 5.92 -2.01 2.18
N ILE A 25 6.49 -2.87 1.34
CA ILE A 25 5.85 -4.12 0.91
C ILE A 25 5.73 -5.01 2.14
N ASN A 26 4.51 -5.44 2.46
CA ASN A 26 4.29 -6.40 3.52
C ASN A 26 4.80 -7.79 3.09
N LEU A 27 6.04 -8.12 3.47
CA LEU A 27 6.70 -9.40 3.15
C LEU A 27 6.18 -10.57 3.97
N ASP A 28 5.53 -10.32 5.12
CA ASP A 28 4.94 -11.38 5.95
C ASP A 28 3.83 -12.12 5.20
N LEU A 29 3.21 -11.46 4.21
CA LEU A 29 2.26 -12.08 3.29
C LEU A 29 2.88 -13.21 2.44
N PHE A 30 4.21 -13.24 2.26
CA PHE A 30 4.95 -14.29 1.55
C PHE A 30 5.77 -15.21 2.46
N ALA A 31 5.74 -15.01 3.79
CA ALA A 31 6.60 -15.76 4.72
C ALA A 31 6.39 -17.29 4.67
N GLN A 32 5.23 -17.74 4.17
CA GLN A 32 4.88 -19.15 4.04
C GLN A 32 4.87 -19.65 2.58
N VAL A 33 5.30 -18.82 1.63
CA VAL A 33 5.33 -19.22 0.21
C VAL A 33 6.57 -20.07 -0.04
N PRO A 34 6.43 -21.35 -0.40
CA PRO A 34 7.58 -22.17 -0.74
C PRO A 34 8.33 -21.53 -1.92
N THR A 35 9.66 -21.47 -1.82
CA THR A 35 10.50 -20.95 -2.90
C THR A 35 10.29 -21.81 -4.15
N PRO A 36 9.80 -21.26 -5.28
CA PRO A 36 9.61 -22.06 -6.49
C PRO A 36 10.95 -22.64 -6.96
N THR A 37 10.94 -23.94 -7.23
CA THR A 37 12.09 -24.67 -7.78
C THR A 37 12.29 -24.34 -9.26
N VAL A 38 13.55 -24.40 -9.70
CA VAL A 38 13.90 -24.27 -11.13
C VAL A 38 13.17 -25.36 -11.91
N VAL A 39 12.28 -24.97 -12.81
CA VAL A 39 11.50 -25.92 -13.59
C VAL A 39 12.34 -26.40 -14.77
N GLN A 40 12.59 -27.72 -14.81
CA GLN A 40 13.15 -28.39 -15.98
C GLN A 40 12.03 -29.06 -16.77
N ALA A 41 11.57 -28.40 -17.83
CA ALA A 41 10.55 -28.91 -18.74
C ALA A 41 11.10 -30.11 -19.53
N THR A 42 10.98 -31.33 -19.00
CA THR A 42 11.54 -32.54 -19.62
C THR A 42 10.52 -33.64 -19.78
N GLY A 43 10.79 -34.56 -20.72
CA GLY A 43 9.88 -35.65 -21.05
C GLY A 43 8.91 -35.29 -22.18
N LEU A 44 7.68 -35.80 -22.08
CA LEU A 44 6.64 -35.57 -23.09
C LEU A 44 5.97 -34.20 -22.88
N PRO A 45 5.49 -33.55 -23.96
CA PRO A 45 4.70 -32.32 -23.85
C PRO A 45 3.57 -32.45 -22.84
N THR A 46 3.43 -31.46 -21.96
CA THR A 46 2.36 -31.38 -20.98
C THR A 46 1.81 -29.96 -20.94
N ILE A 47 0.54 -29.83 -20.57
CA ILE A 47 -0.10 -28.56 -20.26
C ILE A 47 -0.55 -28.64 -18.80
N VAL A 48 -0.16 -27.63 -18.01
CA VAL A 48 -0.60 -27.48 -16.62
C VAL A 48 -1.73 -26.46 -16.61
N THR A 49 -2.90 -26.89 -16.12
CA THR A 49 -4.08 -26.03 -16.00
C THR A 49 -4.28 -25.65 -14.54
N PHE A 50 -4.46 -24.36 -14.28
CA PHE A 50 -4.79 -23.86 -12.94
C PHE A 50 -6.31 -23.80 -12.73
N ASP A 51 -6.77 -24.12 -11.53
CA ASP A 51 -8.17 -23.93 -11.14
C ASP A 51 -8.46 -22.44 -10.94
N THR A 52 -8.89 -21.77 -12.01
CA THR A 52 -9.23 -20.36 -12.01
C THR A 52 -10.42 -20.04 -11.09
N LYS A 53 -11.32 -21.01 -10.84
CA LYS A 53 -12.48 -20.82 -9.97
C LYS A 53 -12.03 -20.82 -8.50
N ALA A 54 -11.16 -21.74 -8.12
CA ALA A 54 -10.58 -21.74 -6.78
C ALA A 54 -9.75 -20.47 -6.50
N LEU A 55 -8.95 -20.02 -7.47
CA LEU A 55 -8.20 -18.78 -7.36
C LEU A 55 -9.12 -17.57 -7.15
N LEU A 56 -10.20 -17.46 -7.93
CA LEU A 56 -11.18 -16.38 -7.79
C LEU A 56 -11.91 -16.43 -6.45
N ALA A 57 -12.28 -17.63 -5.99
CA ALA A 57 -12.88 -17.82 -4.67
C ALA A 57 -11.92 -17.40 -3.54
N SER A 58 -10.61 -17.67 -3.69
CA SER A 58 -9.61 -17.20 -2.74
C SER A 58 -9.51 -15.67 -2.70
N ALA A 59 -9.71 -15.00 -3.84
CA ALA A 59 -9.72 -13.54 -3.94
C ALA A 59 -10.89 -12.90 -3.18
N THR A 60 -12.06 -13.53 -3.18
CA THR A 60 -13.28 -12.98 -2.56
C THR A 60 -13.50 -13.38 -1.09
N LYS A 61 -12.71 -14.31 -0.54
CA LYS A 61 -12.74 -14.60 0.90
C LYS A 61 -12.41 -13.34 1.71
N ALA A 62 -13.33 -12.99 2.61
CA ALA A 62 -13.21 -11.85 3.52
C ALA A 62 -11.95 -11.98 4.39
N SER A 63 -11.15 -10.92 4.45
CA SER A 63 -9.95 -10.86 5.27
C SER A 63 -10.21 -10.10 6.56
N SER A 64 -10.29 -10.81 7.69
CA SER A 64 -9.53 -10.41 8.87
C SER A 64 -8.12 -10.99 8.68
N ILE A 65 -7.29 -10.24 7.95
CA ILE A 65 -5.85 -10.44 7.65
C ILE A 65 -5.30 -11.83 8.05
N SER A 66 -5.55 -12.84 7.23
CA SER A 66 -4.74 -14.08 7.18
C SER A 66 -5.08 -14.80 5.87
N VAL A 67 -4.07 -14.91 4.99
CA VAL A 67 -4.21 -15.52 3.66
C VAL A 67 -4.14 -17.03 3.81
N ALA A 68 -5.25 -17.73 3.58
CA ALA A 68 -5.24 -19.18 3.39
C ALA A 68 -4.62 -19.48 2.01
N ILE A 69 -3.38 -19.94 2.02
CA ILE A 69 -2.69 -20.52 0.88
C ILE A 69 -3.45 -21.79 0.48
N THR A 70 -4.11 -21.76 -0.67
CA THR A 70 -4.72 -22.97 -1.24
C THR A 70 -3.79 -23.45 -2.33
N ASP A 71 -3.21 -24.64 -2.16
CA ASP A 71 -2.40 -25.32 -3.16
C ASP A 71 -3.27 -25.62 -4.40
N ALA A 72 -3.31 -24.68 -5.35
CA ALA A 72 -4.16 -24.77 -6.55
C ALA A 72 -3.46 -25.49 -7.72
N ALA A 73 -2.43 -26.30 -7.46
CA ALA A 73 -1.73 -27.09 -8.47
C ALA A 73 -1.79 -28.58 -8.14
N SER A 74 -2.89 -29.24 -8.51
CA SER A 74 -2.98 -30.70 -8.51
C SER A 74 -2.50 -31.24 -9.86
N SER A 75 -1.19 -31.39 -10.00
CA SER A 75 -0.66 -32.41 -10.91
C SER A 75 0.51 -33.10 -10.21
N THR A 76 0.27 -34.28 -9.67
CA THR A 76 1.34 -35.24 -9.41
C THR A 76 1.72 -35.85 -10.76
N PRO A 77 2.84 -35.44 -11.42
CA PRO A 77 3.36 -36.23 -12.51
C PRO A 77 3.64 -37.63 -11.97
N SER A 78 3.23 -38.65 -12.70
CA SER A 78 3.64 -40.01 -12.41
C SER A 78 5.16 -40.11 -12.56
N ILE A 79 5.83 -40.08 -11.41
CA ILE A 79 7.16 -40.57 -11.00
C ILE A 79 7.66 -41.88 -11.61
N VAL A 80 7.39 -42.23 -12.87
CA VAL A 80 7.87 -43.52 -13.40
C VAL A 80 9.34 -43.37 -13.81
N LYS A 81 10.24 -44.01 -13.06
CA LYS A 81 11.64 -44.18 -13.45
C LYS A 81 11.66 -44.87 -14.82
N ARG A 82 12.15 -44.17 -15.85
CA ARG A 82 12.33 -44.76 -17.19
C ARG A 82 13.34 -45.90 -17.09
N ALA A 83 13.11 -46.97 -17.85
CA ALA A 83 14.07 -48.06 -17.92
C ALA A 83 15.41 -47.56 -18.49
N VAL A 84 16.50 -48.22 -18.11
CA VAL A 84 17.87 -47.93 -18.56
C VAL A 84 17.91 -47.79 -20.08
N CYS A 85 18.53 -46.72 -20.59
CA CYS A 85 18.67 -46.46 -22.03
C CYS A 85 17.35 -46.45 -22.83
N SER A 86 16.22 -46.12 -22.21
CA SER A 86 14.94 -46.00 -22.92
C SER A 86 14.98 -44.86 -23.95
N PRO A 87 14.37 -45.02 -25.14
CA PRO A 87 14.22 -43.96 -26.12
C PRO A 87 13.56 -42.69 -25.53
N GLN A 88 14.10 -41.54 -25.91
CA GLN A 88 13.53 -40.23 -25.63
C GLN A 88 12.66 -39.76 -26.80
N PRO A 89 11.74 -38.79 -26.59
CA PRO A 89 10.92 -38.24 -27.65
C PRO A 89 11.79 -37.70 -28.80
N SER A 90 11.39 -37.96 -30.05
CA SER A 90 12.11 -37.47 -31.24
C SER A 90 12.24 -35.95 -31.23
N GLY A 91 13.37 -35.45 -31.74
CA GLY A 91 13.63 -34.03 -31.94
C GLY A 91 13.39 -33.61 -33.39
N TYR A 92 12.96 -32.36 -33.58
CA TYR A 92 12.72 -31.77 -34.91
C TYR A 92 13.75 -30.70 -35.30
N GLY A 93 14.63 -30.31 -34.38
CA GLY A 93 15.68 -29.33 -34.64
C GLY A 93 16.88 -29.93 -35.39
N PRO A 94 17.71 -29.07 -36.00
CA PRO A 94 18.94 -29.53 -36.64
C PRO A 94 19.90 -30.06 -35.58
N VAL A 95 20.38 -31.29 -35.76
CA VAL A 95 21.31 -31.94 -34.83
C VAL A 95 22.71 -31.39 -35.04
N THR A 96 23.41 -31.05 -33.96
CA THR A 96 24.81 -30.63 -34.01
C THR A 96 25.73 -31.85 -34.00
N ASN A 97 26.48 -32.06 -35.08
CA ASN A 97 27.48 -33.12 -35.20
C ASN A 97 28.86 -32.62 -35.69
N ASN A 98 29.00 -31.31 -35.96
CA ASN A 98 30.22 -30.67 -36.43
C ASN A 98 30.57 -29.48 -35.52
N PRO A 99 31.77 -29.41 -34.92
CA PRO A 99 32.88 -30.37 -35.04
C PRO A 99 32.64 -31.72 -34.35
N LYS A 100 31.70 -31.80 -33.40
CA LYS A 100 31.29 -33.04 -32.74
C LYS A 100 29.92 -32.90 -32.09
N ASP A 101 29.32 -34.03 -31.73
CA ASP A 101 28.09 -34.08 -30.92
C ASP A 101 28.41 -33.90 -29.43
N ASP A 102 28.60 -32.65 -29.00
CA ASP A 102 28.77 -32.29 -27.60
C ASP A 102 28.11 -30.95 -27.25
N ALA A 103 28.06 -30.62 -25.95
CA ALA A 103 27.44 -29.39 -25.48
C ALA A 103 28.15 -28.12 -25.97
N ALA A 104 29.48 -28.14 -26.06
CA ALA A 104 30.24 -26.98 -26.52
C ALA A 104 29.92 -26.64 -27.98
N SER A 105 29.91 -27.66 -28.86
CA SER A 105 29.56 -27.50 -30.27
C SER A 105 28.11 -27.09 -30.43
N PHE A 106 27.19 -27.65 -29.62
CA PHE A 106 25.79 -27.26 -29.64
C PHE A 106 25.59 -25.78 -29.27
N LEU A 107 26.23 -25.31 -28.19
CA LEU A 107 26.16 -23.92 -27.75
C LEU A 107 26.79 -22.94 -28.76
N ALA A 108 27.78 -23.40 -29.51
CA ALA A 108 28.46 -22.61 -30.54
C ALA A 108 27.81 -22.69 -31.93
N ASN A 109 26.76 -23.51 -32.11
CA ASN A 109 26.17 -23.73 -33.43
C ASN A 109 25.45 -22.47 -33.95
N PRO A 110 25.91 -21.85 -35.05
CA PRO A 110 25.35 -20.59 -35.54
C PRO A 110 23.92 -20.75 -36.07
N VAL A 111 23.47 -21.97 -36.41
CA VAL A 111 22.09 -22.22 -36.87
C VAL A 111 21.07 -21.82 -35.82
N TYR A 112 21.33 -22.11 -34.55
CA TYR A 112 20.42 -21.78 -33.45
C TYR A 112 20.38 -20.27 -33.20
N ALA A 113 21.55 -19.62 -33.21
CA ALA A 113 21.65 -18.17 -33.07
C ALA A 113 20.97 -17.43 -34.23
N ASN A 114 21.19 -17.87 -35.47
CA ASN A 114 20.56 -17.28 -36.65
C ASN A 114 19.04 -17.43 -36.61
N ALA A 115 18.52 -18.59 -36.24
CA ALA A 115 17.09 -18.80 -36.07
C ALA A 115 16.49 -17.88 -35.00
N ALA A 116 17.14 -17.75 -33.84
CA ALA A 116 16.70 -16.88 -32.76
C ALA A 116 16.74 -15.38 -33.14
N ASN A 117 17.79 -14.96 -33.85
CA ASN A 117 17.98 -13.57 -34.28
C ASN A 117 17.01 -13.18 -35.40
N ALA A 118 16.71 -14.10 -36.33
CA ALA A 118 15.80 -13.86 -37.45
C ALA A 118 14.31 -13.97 -37.07
N ALA A 119 13.98 -14.50 -35.89
CA ALA A 119 12.60 -14.79 -35.52
C ALA A 119 11.80 -13.51 -35.22
N ALA A 120 10.70 -13.33 -35.94
CA ALA A 120 9.79 -12.20 -35.74
C ALA A 120 9.08 -12.26 -34.38
N VAL A 121 8.77 -11.07 -33.84
CA VAL A 121 7.97 -10.92 -32.62
C VAL A 121 6.51 -11.29 -32.93
N PRO A 122 5.88 -12.20 -32.17
CA PRO A 122 4.46 -12.53 -32.36
C PRO A 122 3.55 -11.32 -32.15
N ALA A 123 2.46 -11.25 -32.90
CA ALA A 123 1.48 -10.17 -32.72
C ALA A 123 0.91 -10.17 -31.29
N GLY A 124 0.88 -8.99 -30.64
CA GLY A 124 0.43 -8.82 -29.25
C GLY A 124 1.49 -9.13 -28.18
N TYR A 125 2.72 -9.51 -28.58
CA TYR A 125 3.81 -9.79 -27.65
C TYR A 125 4.93 -8.74 -27.75
N ALA A 126 5.68 -8.57 -26.67
CA ALA A 126 6.99 -7.90 -26.66
C ALA A 126 8.10 -8.94 -26.49
N GLN A 127 9.21 -8.80 -27.22
CA GLN A 127 10.41 -9.59 -26.97
C GLN A 127 11.14 -9.02 -25.75
N THR A 128 11.42 -9.87 -24.75
CA THR A 128 12.10 -9.46 -23.51
C THR A 128 13.56 -9.89 -23.46
N PHE A 129 13.94 -10.89 -24.25
CA PHE A 129 15.32 -11.26 -24.52
C PHE A 129 15.42 -12.07 -25.82
N GLN A 130 16.62 -12.08 -26.38
CA GLN A 130 16.92 -12.77 -27.63
C GLN A 130 18.23 -13.56 -27.50
N ASN A 131 18.24 -14.75 -28.12
CA ASN A 131 19.44 -15.58 -28.31
C ASN A 131 20.28 -15.82 -27.04
N LEU A 132 19.63 -16.17 -25.93
CA LEU A 132 20.32 -16.59 -24.72
C LEU A 132 20.64 -18.10 -24.74
N ASN A 133 21.63 -18.51 -23.94
CA ASN A 133 22.01 -19.92 -23.73
C ASN A 133 21.39 -20.52 -22.45
N ALA A 134 20.18 -20.07 -22.11
CA ALA A 134 19.44 -20.52 -20.94
C ALA A 134 17.94 -20.46 -21.19
N SER A 135 17.18 -21.30 -20.49
CA SER A 135 15.72 -21.24 -20.44
C SER A 135 15.23 -20.51 -19.18
N SER A 136 13.96 -20.13 -19.21
CA SER A 136 13.31 -19.33 -18.15
C SER A 136 12.84 -20.19 -16.98
N SER A 137 12.78 -19.58 -15.80
CA SER A 137 12.12 -20.09 -14.60
C SER A 137 11.22 -18.98 -14.06
N ALA A 138 10.10 -18.76 -14.74
CA ALA A 138 9.19 -17.65 -14.45
C ALA A 138 8.01 -18.06 -13.56
N TYR A 139 7.17 -17.09 -13.20
CA TYR A 139 5.97 -17.33 -12.41
C TYR A 139 4.92 -18.15 -13.17
N GLY A 140 4.27 -19.08 -12.47
CA GLY A 140 3.14 -19.86 -12.99
C GLY A 140 3.49 -20.74 -14.19
N TYR A 141 4.41 -21.70 -14.03
CA TYR A 141 4.72 -22.67 -15.10
C TYR A 141 3.44 -23.37 -15.62
N MET A 142 3.25 -23.37 -16.94
CA MET A 142 2.05 -23.88 -17.60
C MET A 142 2.29 -25.09 -18.51
N GLY A 143 3.51 -25.65 -18.46
CA GLY A 143 3.90 -26.74 -19.33
C GLY A 143 4.64 -26.29 -20.58
N PHE A 144 4.75 -27.19 -21.56
CA PHE A 144 5.52 -26.98 -22.78
C PHE A 144 5.05 -27.85 -23.93
N THR A 145 5.51 -27.52 -25.14
CA THR A 145 5.37 -28.34 -26.33
C THR A 145 6.66 -28.40 -27.14
N TYR A 146 6.76 -29.42 -28.00
CA TYR A 146 7.76 -29.48 -29.05
C TYR A 146 7.19 -28.91 -30.34
N LEU A 147 7.98 -28.08 -31.01
CA LEU A 147 7.65 -27.52 -32.32
C LEU A 147 8.47 -28.22 -33.40
N GLN A 148 7.89 -28.28 -34.61
CA GLN A 148 8.58 -28.79 -35.80
C GLN A 148 9.54 -27.76 -36.41
N SER A 149 9.34 -26.48 -36.10
CA SER A 149 10.17 -25.36 -36.55
C SER A 149 10.28 -24.30 -35.46
N TYR A 150 11.32 -23.48 -35.53
CA TYR A 150 11.52 -22.38 -34.60
C TYR A 150 10.58 -21.22 -34.95
N SER A 151 9.36 -21.27 -34.41
CA SER A 151 8.28 -20.31 -34.69
C SER A 151 7.72 -19.70 -33.41
N PRO A 152 8.15 -18.48 -33.03
CA PRO A 152 7.54 -17.75 -31.92
C PRO A 152 6.04 -17.56 -32.12
N GLN A 153 5.58 -17.34 -33.36
CA GLN A 153 4.16 -17.14 -33.65
C GLN A 153 3.34 -18.39 -33.33
N THR A 154 3.81 -19.58 -33.72
CA THR A 154 3.14 -20.84 -33.37
C THR A 154 3.14 -21.06 -31.85
N CYS A 155 4.23 -20.72 -31.18
CA CYS A 155 4.33 -20.79 -29.72
C CYS A 155 3.32 -19.85 -29.03
N ALA A 156 3.22 -18.60 -29.50
CA ALA A 156 2.28 -17.60 -29.01
C ALA A 156 0.82 -18.00 -29.25
N THR A 157 0.49 -18.55 -30.42
CA THR A 157 -0.87 -19.06 -30.70
C THR A 157 -1.28 -20.14 -29.70
N LYS A 158 -0.36 -21.04 -29.31
CA LYS A 158 -0.63 -22.05 -28.29
C LYS A 158 -0.77 -21.43 -26.89
N CYS A 159 0.08 -20.47 -26.53
CA CYS A 159 -0.04 -19.71 -25.28
C CYS A 159 -1.40 -19.00 -25.19
N ASN A 160 -1.84 -18.31 -26.24
CA ASN A 160 -3.12 -17.61 -26.28
C ASN A 160 -4.34 -18.52 -26.07
N ALA A 161 -4.22 -19.82 -26.39
CA ALA A 161 -5.25 -20.81 -26.12
C ALA A 161 -5.26 -21.32 -24.66
N ILE A 162 -4.18 -21.08 -23.91
CA ILE A 162 -4.04 -21.43 -22.49
C ILE A 162 -4.49 -20.22 -21.65
N LYS A 163 -5.58 -20.39 -20.90
CA LYS A 163 -6.11 -19.31 -20.05
C LYS A 163 -5.05 -18.87 -19.01
N GLY A 164 -4.70 -17.59 -19.07
CA GLY A 164 -3.72 -16.98 -18.16
C GLY A 164 -2.27 -17.10 -18.60
N CYS A 165 -1.98 -17.66 -19.79
CA CYS A 165 -0.61 -17.66 -20.30
C CYS A 165 -0.19 -16.24 -20.71
N MET A 166 0.89 -15.78 -20.10
CA MET A 166 1.41 -14.43 -20.23
C MET A 166 2.79 -14.36 -20.88
N GLY A 167 3.56 -15.45 -20.82
CA GLY A 167 4.91 -15.49 -21.33
C GLY A 167 5.21 -16.78 -22.06
N ILE A 168 6.00 -16.68 -23.12
CA ILE A 168 6.56 -17.83 -23.82
C ILE A 168 8.09 -17.76 -23.84
N ASN A 169 8.73 -18.91 -23.66
CA ASN A 169 10.15 -19.08 -23.90
C ASN A 169 10.35 -20.19 -24.93
N ILE A 170 10.89 -19.82 -26.09
CA ILE A 170 11.19 -20.73 -27.20
C ILE A 170 12.71 -20.88 -27.33
N TYR A 171 13.20 -22.11 -27.46
CA TYR A 171 14.64 -22.39 -27.52
C TYR A 171 14.95 -23.76 -28.14
N PHE A 172 16.20 -23.95 -28.55
CA PHE A 172 16.73 -25.26 -28.88
C PHE A 172 17.31 -25.91 -27.63
N GLU A 173 17.01 -27.18 -27.40
CA GLU A 173 17.59 -27.97 -26.31
C GLU A 173 18.31 -29.20 -26.87
N ARG A 174 19.54 -29.41 -26.41
CA ARG A 174 20.29 -30.64 -26.64
C ARG A 174 19.77 -31.72 -25.70
N ASP A 175 19.04 -32.67 -26.23
CA ASP A 175 18.49 -33.80 -25.46
C ASP A 175 19.13 -35.11 -25.90
N PRO A 176 19.26 -36.11 -25.02
CA PRO A 176 19.84 -37.39 -25.39
C PRO A 176 18.80 -38.24 -26.13
N LYS A 177 19.19 -39.00 -27.18
CA LYS A 177 18.26 -39.92 -27.86
C LYS A 177 17.78 -41.07 -26.97
N LEU A 178 18.61 -41.46 -26.00
CA LEU A 178 18.33 -42.49 -25.01
C LEU A 178 18.47 -41.90 -23.62
N THR A 179 17.72 -42.40 -22.63
CA THR A 179 17.89 -42.00 -21.23
C THR A 179 19.31 -42.35 -20.76
N PRO A 180 20.18 -41.38 -20.43
CA PRO A 180 21.57 -41.68 -20.10
C PRO A 180 21.70 -42.58 -18.87
N ASP A 181 22.59 -43.56 -18.97
CA ASP A 181 22.91 -44.49 -17.89
C ASP A 181 24.43 -44.63 -17.77
N ALA A 182 24.95 -44.61 -16.54
CA ALA A 182 26.39 -44.60 -16.28
C ALA A 182 27.16 -45.77 -16.92
N THR A 183 26.51 -46.91 -17.13
CA THR A 183 27.14 -48.16 -17.57
C THR A 183 26.78 -48.53 -19.00
N SER A 184 25.51 -48.42 -19.37
CA SER A 184 24.99 -48.97 -20.62
C SER A 184 24.95 -47.95 -21.76
N CYS A 185 24.75 -46.66 -21.44
CA CYS A 185 24.73 -45.57 -22.40
C CYS A 185 25.10 -44.23 -21.72
N PRO A 186 26.36 -44.05 -21.31
CA PRO A 186 26.76 -42.89 -20.50
C PRO A 186 26.66 -41.55 -21.25
N ASN A 187 26.90 -41.58 -22.56
CA ASN A 187 26.80 -40.42 -23.45
C ASN A 187 26.16 -40.85 -24.78
N PRO A 188 24.83 -41.07 -24.82
CA PRO A 188 24.15 -41.44 -26.07
C PRO A 188 24.19 -40.28 -27.07
N ALA A 189 24.01 -40.58 -28.35
CA ALA A 189 23.88 -39.56 -29.39
C ALA A 189 22.75 -38.56 -29.05
N SER A 190 22.94 -37.29 -29.38
CA SER A 190 21.95 -36.25 -29.12
C SER A 190 20.89 -36.16 -30.21
N LEU A 191 19.78 -35.55 -29.82
CA LEU A 191 18.77 -34.97 -30.68
C LEU A 191 18.60 -33.49 -30.29
N THR A 192 17.91 -32.74 -31.14
CA THR A 192 17.62 -31.33 -30.86
C THR A 192 16.13 -31.12 -30.78
N GLN A 193 15.67 -30.70 -29.60
CA GLN A 193 14.30 -30.29 -29.39
C GLN A 193 14.14 -28.80 -29.66
N ILE A 194 13.03 -28.42 -30.29
CA ILE A 194 12.59 -27.02 -30.35
C ILE A 194 11.47 -26.89 -29.32
N LYS A 195 11.80 -26.40 -28.13
CA LYS A 195 10.87 -26.30 -27.01
C LYS A 195 10.17 -24.95 -27.02
N CYS A 196 8.88 -24.97 -26.78
CA CYS A 196 8.05 -23.81 -26.50
C CYS A 196 7.42 -23.99 -25.11
N VAL A 197 7.86 -23.19 -24.15
CA VAL A 197 7.45 -23.26 -22.74
C VAL A 197 6.52 -22.11 -22.41
N TYR A 198 5.45 -22.40 -21.65
CA TYR A 198 4.40 -21.46 -21.29
C TYR A 198 4.51 -21.03 -19.83
N TRP A 199 4.27 -19.75 -19.57
CA TRP A 199 4.36 -19.14 -18.25
C TRP A 199 3.16 -18.22 -17.98
N GLY A 200 2.65 -18.26 -16.76
CA GLY A 200 1.59 -17.39 -16.27
C GLY A 200 2.08 -15.99 -15.86
N GLY A 201 3.38 -15.76 -15.85
CA GLY A 201 3.99 -14.44 -15.66
C GLY A 201 5.05 -14.13 -16.72
N PRO A 202 5.75 -12.99 -16.58
CA PRO A 202 6.73 -12.54 -17.57
C PRO A 202 7.99 -13.40 -17.57
N VAL A 203 8.52 -13.67 -18.76
CA VAL A 203 9.88 -14.19 -18.94
C VAL A 203 10.84 -13.02 -19.13
N THR A 204 11.97 -13.01 -18.42
CA THR A 204 12.93 -11.90 -18.40
C THR A 204 14.36 -12.43 -18.34
N VAL A 205 15.34 -11.62 -18.77
CA VAL A 205 16.77 -11.98 -18.65
C VAL A 205 17.15 -12.41 -17.22
N SER A 206 16.51 -11.84 -16.20
CA SER A 206 16.83 -12.12 -14.79
C SER A 206 16.35 -13.50 -14.35
N ASN A 207 15.21 -13.98 -14.88
CA ASN A 207 14.67 -15.32 -14.61
C ASN A 207 15.05 -16.37 -15.68
N THR A 208 15.78 -15.98 -16.74
CA THR A 208 16.36 -16.88 -17.75
C THR A 208 17.77 -17.32 -17.38
N LYS A 209 17.86 -18.24 -16.41
CA LYS A 209 19.13 -18.75 -15.84
C LYS A 209 19.20 -20.28 -15.77
N ASN A 210 18.26 -21.00 -16.37
CA ASN A 210 18.33 -22.44 -16.45
C ASN A 210 19.22 -22.85 -17.65
N TYR A 211 20.50 -23.12 -17.38
CA TYR A 211 21.50 -23.49 -18.40
C TYR A 211 21.42 -24.96 -18.84
N GLY A 212 20.40 -25.69 -18.38
CA GLY A 212 20.26 -27.13 -18.61
C GLY A 212 20.79 -27.94 -17.43
N ARG A 213 21.18 -29.19 -17.68
CA ARG A 213 21.64 -30.10 -16.63
C ARG A 213 22.76 -31.02 -17.10
N GLN A 214 23.60 -31.39 -16.15
CA GLN A 214 24.61 -32.41 -16.31
C GLN A 214 24.05 -33.77 -15.88
N TRP A 215 24.06 -34.75 -16.78
CA TRP A 215 23.96 -36.17 -16.43
C TRP A 215 25.36 -36.76 -16.26
N VAL A 216 25.45 -38.06 -16.01
CA VAL A 216 26.73 -38.77 -15.83
C VAL A 216 27.73 -38.47 -16.96
N GLY A 217 27.36 -38.76 -18.22
CA GLY A 217 28.22 -38.50 -19.39
C GLY A 217 27.60 -37.59 -20.45
N PHE A 218 26.38 -37.09 -20.25
CA PHE A 218 25.66 -36.27 -21.22
C PHE A 218 25.25 -34.91 -20.63
N SER A 219 25.53 -33.83 -21.36
CA SER A 219 25.10 -32.48 -20.98
C SER A 219 23.88 -32.05 -21.78
N VAL A 220 22.79 -31.77 -21.08
CA VAL A 220 21.62 -31.07 -21.63
C VAL A 220 21.92 -29.58 -21.55
N VAL A 221 21.86 -28.89 -22.68
CA VAL A 221 22.16 -27.46 -22.80
C VAL A 221 21.12 -26.76 -23.68
N VAL A 222 20.97 -25.46 -23.48
CA VAL A 222 20.00 -24.61 -24.18
C VAL A 222 20.73 -23.59 -25.05
N ALA A 223 20.26 -23.38 -26.28
CA ALA A 223 20.78 -22.38 -27.21
C ALA A 223 19.65 -21.70 -27.98
N GLY A 224 19.93 -20.51 -28.53
CA GLY A 224 18.96 -19.77 -29.35
C GLY A 224 17.67 -19.49 -28.60
N SER A 225 17.75 -19.08 -27.33
CA SER A 225 16.59 -18.88 -26.47
C SER A 225 16.03 -17.47 -26.59
N ASN A 226 14.76 -17.35 -26.99
CA ASN A 226 14.01 -16.09 -27.02
C ASN A 226 12.88 -16.11 -25.99
N GLY A 227 12.62 -14.93 -25.42
CA GLY A 227 11.51 -14.69 -24.49
C GLY A 227 10.54 -13.67 -25.07
N TYR A 228 9.25 -13.97 -24.97
CA TYR A 228 8.21 -13.05 -25.39
C TYR A 228 7.11 -12.99 -24.32
N VAL A 229 6.64 -11.78 -24.03
CA VAL A 229 5.59 -11.53 -23.03
C VAL A 229 4.40 -10.87 -23.70
N ASN A 230 3.21 -11.41 -23.46
CA ASN A 230 1.96 -10.90 -23.96
C ASN A 230 1.68 -9.52 -23.31
N GLN A 231 1.40 -8.52 -24.14
CA GLN A 231 1.14 -7.15 -23.73
C GLN A 231 -0.36 -6.86 -23.54
N ASN A 232 -1.22 -7.79 -23.93
CA ASN A 232 -2.66 -7.65 -23.86
C ASN A 232 -3.17 -8.18 -22.51
N ILE A 233 -3.13 -7.32 -21.49
CA ILE A 233 -3.83 -7.57 -20.22
C ILE A 233 -5.27 -7.08 -20.36
N ALA A 234 -6.24 -7.99 -20.27
CA ALA A 234 -7.64 -7.62 -20.31
C ALA A 234 -8.03 -6.74 -19.11
N ALA A 235 -8.80 -5.68 -19.37
CA ALA A 235 -9.38 -4.84 -18.34
C ALA A 235 -10.36 -5.67 -17.46
N PRO A 236 -10.17 -5.70 -16.13
CA PRO A 236 -11.18 -6.29 -15.26
C PRO A 236 -12.50 -5.52 -15.34
N SER A 237 -13.62 -6.23 -15.18
CA SER A 237 -14.96 -5.62 -15.25
C SER A 237 -15.12 -4.49 -14.23
N GLY A 238 -15.56 -3.32 -14.69
CA GLY A 238 -15.73 -2.13 -13.84
C GLY A 238 -14.44 -1.33 -13.57
N TYR A 239 -13.32 -1.71 -14.18
CA TYR A 239 -12.04 -1.02 -14.05
C TYR A 239 -11.50 -0.55 -15.40
N SER A 240 -10.57 0.41 -15.36
CA SER A 240 -9.90 0.98 -16.53
C SER A 240 -9.08 -0.07 -17.27
N ASP A 241 -8.66 0.27 -18.49
CA ASP A 241 -7.63 -0.50 -19.19
C ASP A 241 -6.34 -0.60 -18.36
N ALA A 242 -5.56 -1.63 -18.66
CA ALA A 242 -4.31 -1.91 -17.98
C ALA A 242 -3.29 -0.78 -18.23
N ASN A 243 -2.93 -0.07 -17.16
CA ASN A 243 -1.88 0.94 -17.21
C ASN A 243 -0.56 0.33 -16.73
N TYR A 244 0.40 0.18 -17.65
CA TYR A 244 1.68 -0.45 -17.36
C TYR A 244 2.62 0.49 -16.60
N LEU A 245 3.17 0.00 -15.50
CA LEU A 245 4.06 0.73 -14.59
C LEU A 245 5.49 0.14 -14.57
N GLY A 246 5.75 -0.93 -15.34
CA GLY A 246 7.08 -1.51 -15.45
C GLY A 246 7.56 -2.19 -14.17
N ASN A 247 8.73 -1.78 -13.69
CA ASN A 247 9.40 -2.36 -12.53
C ASN A 247 9.22 -1.56 -11.23
N ALA A 248 8.16 -0.74 -11.18
CA ALA A 248 7.82 0.03 -10.00
C ALA A 248 6.34 -0.11 -9.64
N ALA A 249 6.07 -0.20 -8.34
CA ALA A 249 4.76 -0.17 -7.75
C ALA A 249 4.44 1.24 -7.24
N ILE A 250 3.16 1.51 -7.05
CA ILE A 250 2.69 2.76 -6.46
C ILE A 250 3.22 2.86 -5.03
N ALA A 251 3.94 3.94 -4.74
CA ALA A 251 4.23 4.40 -3.39
C ALA A 251 3.32 5.61 -3.15
N ALA A 252 2.12 5.36 -2.63
CA ALA A 252 1.14 6.42 -2.44
C ALA A 252 1.57 7.35 -1.29
N PRO A 253 1.82 8.65 -1.52
CA PRO A 253 1.97 9.58 -0.41
C PRO A 253 0.64 9.74 0.33
N TYR A 254 0.67 10.39 1.49
CA TYR A 254 -0.54 10.97 2.05
C TYR A 254 -1.17 11.95 1.05
N ASP A 255 -2.49 12.04 1.03
CA ASP A 255 -3.13 13.13 0.29
C ASP A 255 -2.78 14.50 0.87
N SER A 256 -3.18 15.57 0.20
CA SER A 256 -2.87 16.94 0.65
C SER A 256 -3.50 17.32 2.00
N LEU A 257 -4.36 16.47 2.58
CA LEU A 257 -4.96 16.63 3.90
C LEU A 257 -4.39 15.65 4.94
N GLY A 258 -3.37 14.85 4.59
CA GLY A 258 -2.72 13.89 5.49
C GLY A 258 -3.41 12.53 5.55
N TYR A 259 -4.36 12.24 4.67
CA TYR A 259 -5.09 10.97 4.65
C TYR A 259 -4.30 9.87 3.91
N ASN A 260 -4.26 8.67 4.48
CA ASN A 260 -3.66 7.50 3.86
C ASN A 260 -4.71 6.75 3.03
N THR A 261 -4.50 6.68 1.73
CA THR A 261 -5.42 5.96 0.83
C THR A 261 -5.15 4.46 0.76
N PHE A 262 -4.01 3.97 1.26
CA PHE A 262 -3.69 2.55 1.21
C PHE A 262 -4.59 1.75 2.14
N MET A 263 -5.26 0.75 1.59
CA MET A 263 -6.24 -0.09 2.30
C MET A 263 -5.68 -1.46 2.69
N GLY A 264 -4.41 -1.72 2.38
CA GLY A 264 -3.78 -3.02 2.55
C GLY A 264 -3.59 -3.76 1.24
N ALA A 265 -3.21 -5.03 1.35
CA ALA A 265 -2.84 -5.82 0.20
C ALA A 265 -3.29 -7.28 0.32
N LYS A 266 -3.38 -7.93 -0.84
CA LYS A 266 -3.57 -9.37 -0.97
C LYS A 266 -2.51 -9.94 -1.89
N VAL A 267 -2.11 -11.19 -1.66
CA VAL A 267 -1.09 -11.86 -2.46
C VAL A 267 -1.59 -13.19 -2.98
N PHE A 268 -1.11 -13.57 -4.15
CA PHE A 268 -1.39 -14.84 -4.80
C PHE A 268 -0.06 -15.46 -5.21
N ALA A 269 0.31 -16.56 -4.55
CA ALA A 269 1.57 -17.27 -4.79
C ALA A 269 1.45 -18.41 -5.81
N SER A 270 0.23 -18.73 -6.23
CA SER A 270 -0.08 -19.80 -7.17
C SER A 270 -0.96 -19.27 -8.31
N GLY A 271 -0.86 -19.92 -9.47
CA GLY A 271 -1.63 -19.56 -10.65
C GLY A 271 -0.93 -18.54 -11.55
N PRO A 272 -1.58 -18.13 -12.66
CA PRO A 272 -1.09 -17.06 -13.50
C PRO A 272 -1.25 -15.68 -12.87
N PHE A 273 -0.50 -14.72 -13.40
CA PHE A 273 -0.80 -13.31 -13.21
C PHE A 273 -2.20 -13.01 -13.76
N ASN A 274 -3.07 -12.48 -12.90
CA ASN A 274 -4.45 -12.20 -13.25
C ASN A 274 -4.94 -10.95 -12.51
N ALA A 275 -5.09 -9.84 -13.24
CA ALA A 275 -5.55 -8.57 -12.67
C ALA A 275 -6.94 -8.66 -12.02
N THR A 276 -7.81 -9.55 -12.52
CA THR A 276 -9.15 -9.78 -11.97
C THR A 276 -9.10 -10.28 -10.52
N LEU A 277 -8.06 -11.02 -10.12
CA LEU A 277 -7.92 -11.44 -8.71
C LEU A 277 -7.77 -10.23 -7.78
N CYS A 278 -7.04 -9.20 -8.21
CA CYS A 278 -6.85 -7.99 -7.40
C CYS A 278 -8.12 -7.14 -7.35
N THR A 279 -8.83 -6.99 -8.47
CA THR A 279 -10.07 -6.21 -8.51
C THR A 279 -11.20 -6.90 -7.77
N GLU A 280 -11.29 -8.24 -7.81
CA GLU A 280 -12.26 -8.98 -6.99
C GLU A 280 -11.93 -8.90 -5.50
N ALA A 281 -10.65 -8.90 -5.11
CA ALA A 281 -10.27 -8.63 -3.72
C ALA A 281 -10.67 -7.21 -3.28
N CYS A 282 -10.46 -6.22 -4.16
CA CYS A 282 -10.88 -4.82 -3.95
C CYS A 282 -12.40 -4.71 -3.80
N ASN A 283 -13.17 -5.37 -4.68
CA ASN A 283 -14.63 -5.41 -4.62
C ASN A 283 -15.14 -6.13 -3.36
N ALA A 284 -14.54 -7.25 -2.98
CA ALA A 284 -14.89 -7.97 -1.76
C ALA A 284 -14.61 -7.14 -0.50
N GLN A 285 -13.52 -6.37 -0.48
CA GLN A 285 -13.23 -5.42 0.60
C GLN A 285 -14.30 -4.33 0.70
N ASN A 286 -14.84 -3.86 -0.44
CA ASN A 286 -15.94 -2.90 -0.46
C ASN A 286 -17.20 -3.46 0.20
N VAL A 287 -17.59 -4.68 -0.18
CA VAL A 287 -18.73 -5.37 0.41
C VAL A 287 -18.55 -5.52 1.92
N TYR A 288 -17.36 -5.96 2.37
CA TYR A 288 -17.07 -6.11 3.80
C TYR A 288 -17.15 -4.76 4.54
N ASN A 289 -16.51 -3.72 4.03
CA ASN A 289 -16.47 -2.41 4.70
C ASN A 289 -17.86 -1.75 4.76
N LEU A 290 -18.69 -1.92 3.73
CA LEU A 290 -20.07 -1.43 3.73
C LEU A 290 -20.95 -2.17 4.74
N ALA A 291 -20.73 -3.47 4.92
CA ALA A 291 -21.43 -4.27 5.92
C ALA A 291 -20.92 -4.04 7.36
N ASN A 292 -19.69 -3.53 7.52
CA ASN A 292 -19.04 -3.30 8.81
C ASN A 292 -18.58 -1.83 8.93
N PRO A 293 -19.52 -0.86 8.93
CA PRO A 293 -19.16 0.55 9.02
C PRO A 293 -18.47 0.85 10.37
N PRO A 294 -17.53 1.82 10.39
CA PRO A 294 -16.85 2.21 11.63
C PRO A 294 -17.84 2.66 12.72
N ALA A 295 -17.72 2.07 13.92
CA ALA A 295 -18.61 2.38 15.05
C ALA A 295 -18.45 3.82 15.58
N ASP A 296 -17.32 4.47 15.27
CA ASP A 296 -17.02 5.84 15.65
C ASP A 296 -17.62 6.90 14.69
N GLY A 297 -18.41 6.45 13.70
CA GLY A 297 -19.06 7.28 12.68
C GLY A 297 -18.13 7.76 11.58
N SER A 298 -16.89 7.23 11.52
CA SER A 298 -15.94 7.56 10.45
C SER A 298 -16.45 7.08 9.08
N PRO A 299 -16.09 7.77 7.97
CA PRO A 299 -16.54 7.37 6.64
C PRO A 299 -16.10 5.95 6.29
N VAL A 300 -17.02 5.17 5.71
CA VAL A 300 -16.71 3.85 5.17
C VAL A 300 -15.69 3.99 4.04
N GLN A 301 -14.58 3.26 4.16
CA GLN A 301 -13.56 3.22 3.12
C GLN A 301 -13.91 2.16 2.08
N THR A 302 -13.79 2.53 0.82
CA THR A 302 -13.99 1.61 -0.31
C THR A 302 -12.78 1.70 -1.23
N CYS A 303 -12.30 0.56 -1.67
CA CYS A 303 -11.25 0.37 -2.64
C CYS A 303 -11.74 0.78 -4.04
N GLN A 304 -10.98 1.66 -4.66
CA GLN A 304 -11.26 2.28 -5.96
C GLN A 304 -10.10 2.15 -6.94
N PHE A 305 -8.94 1.68 -6.47
CA PHE A 305 -7.75 1.57 -7.29
C PHE A 305 -6.90 0.40 -6.81
N VAL A 306 -6.38 -0.36 -7.76
CA VAL A 306 -5.47 -1.47 -7.49
C VAL A 306 -4.17 -1.27 -8.26
N ASN A 307 -3.05 -1.53 -7.59
CA ASN A 307 -1.77 -1.74 -8.24
C ASN A 307 -1.34 -3.20 -8.01
N THR A 308 -1.15 -3.94 -9.09
CA THR A 308 -0.73 -5.33 -9.06
C THR A 308 0.60 -5.54 -9.74
N TYR A 309 1.44 -6.40 -9.20
CA TYR A 309 2.79 -6.66 -9.71
C TYR A 309 3.29 -8.03 -9.30
N ILE A 310 4.30 -8.55 -9.98
CA ILE A 310 5.03 -9.74 -9.55
C ILE A 310 6.14 -9.31 -8.59
N LEU A 311 6.14 -9.87 -7.38
CA LEU A 311 7.24 -9.71 -6.42
C LEU A 311 8.26 -10.82 -6.63
N SER A 312 9.54 -10.47 -6.75
CA SER A 312 10.62 -11.45 -6.94
C SER A 312 11.70 -11.33 -5.87
N LEU A 313 12.22 -12.47 -5.41
CA LEU A 313 13.36 -12.59 -4.51
C LEU A 313 14.66 -12.66 -5.32
N ASN A 314 15.62 -11.82 -4.95
CA ASN A 314 16.96 -11.68 -5.53
C ASN A 314 16.95 -11.58 -7.06
N SER A 315 15.89 -10.98 -7.61
CA SER A 315 15.60 -10.83 -9.05
C SER A 315 15.56 -12.15 -9.84
N LYS A 316 15.49 -13.28 -9.16
CA LYS A 316 15.55 -14.63 -9.74
C LYS A 316 14.23 -15.36 -9.57
N THR A 317 13.71 -15.35 -8.36
CA THR A 317 12.61 -16.22 -7.95
C THR A 317 11.34 -15.40 -7.82
N ALA A 318 10.37 -15.60 -8.71
CA ALA A 318 9.07 -14.96 -8.58
C ALA A 318 8.29 -15.58 -7.41
N LEU A 319 7.98 -14.78 -6.39
CA LEU A 319 7.26 -15.21 -5.19
C LEU A 319 5.74 -15.24 -5.42
N GLY A 320 5.23 -14.33 -6.24
CA GLY A 320 3.81 -14.28 -6.56
C GLY A 320 3.34 -12.91 -7.03
N GLN A 321 2.03 -12.83 -7.29
CA GLN A 321 1.33 -11.61 -7.61
C GLN A 321 0.93 -10.88 -6.31
N TYR A 322 1.36 -9.63 -6.18
CA TYR A 322 0.93 -8.69 -5.16
C TYR A 322 -0.25 -7.86 -5.68
N CYS A 323 -1.20 -7.54 -4.82
CA CYS A 323 -2.32 -6.66 -5.10
C CYS A 323 -2.40 -5.60 -4.00
N ALA A 324 -1.84 -4.42 -4.23
CA ALA A 324 -2.01 -3.26 -3.35
C ALA A 324 -3.33 -2.56 -3.67
N MET A 325 -4.15 -2.32 -2.65
CA MET A 325 -5.49 -1.76 -2.77
C MET A 325 -5.54 -0.35 -2.17
N TYR A 326 -6.21 0.57 -2.85
CA TYR A 326 -6.29 1.96 -2.45
C TYR A 326 -7.71 2.49 -2.55
N SER A 327 -8.06 3.42 -1.65
CA SER A 327 -9.35 4.10 -1.66
C SER A 327 -9.47 5.18 -2.73
N SER A 328 -8.38 5.46 -3.46
CA SER A 328 -8.34 6.45 -4.54
C SER A 328 -7.25 6.15 -5.55
N ALA A 329 -7.47 6.60 -6.79
CA ALA A 329 -6.56 6.41 -7.91
C ALA A 329 -5.30 7.27 -7.79
N TRP A 330 -4.19 6.69 -8.25
CA TRP A 330 -2.88 7.32 -8.25
C TRP A 330 -2.29 7.40 -9.67
N ALA A 331 -1.66 8.53 -9.98
CA ALA A 331 -0.97 8.74 -11.25
C ALA A 331 0.38 8.00 -11.34
N ASN A 332 0.84 7.73 -12.56
CA ASN A 332 2.08 6.96 -12.83
C ASN A 332 3.33 7.56 -12.17
N LYS A 333 3.37 8.88 -11.95
CA LYS A 333 4.49 9.54 -11.26
C LYS A 333 4.74 9.02 -9.84
N TYR A 334 3.77 8.35 -9.23
CA TYR A 334 3.89 7.72 -7.91
C TYR A 334 4.34 6.26 -7.98
N ALA A 335 4.52 5.68 -9.18
CA ALA A 335 5.12 4.37 -9.36
C ALA A 335 6.63 4.44 -9.13
N THR A 336 7.03 4.47 -7.86
CA THR A 336 8.42 4.67 -7.42
C THR A 336 8.91 3.56 -6.48
N ASN A 337 8.02 2.69 -6.00
CA ASN A 337 8.40 1.56 -5.18
C ASN A 337 8.99 0.43 -6.04
N VAL A 338 10.31 0.34 -6.12
CA VAL A 338 11.04 -0.70 -6.87
C VAL A 338 11.30 -1.97 -6.03
N GLY A 339 10.73 -2.04 -4.83
CA GLY A 339 10.93 -3.10 -3.84
C GLY A 339 11.93 -2.73 -2.74
N GLN A 340 12.13 -3.63 -1.77
CA GLN A 340 12.87 -3.36 -0.54
C GLN A 340 13.94 -4.43 -0.23
N TRP A 341 14.76 -4.18 0.79
CA TRP A 341 15.72 -5.15 1.32
C TRP A 341 15.20 -5.71 2.64
N GLN A 342 15.45 -7.00 2.88
CA GLN A 342 15.29 -7.62 4.20
C GLN A 342 16.55 -8.44 4.49
N GLY A 343 17.41 -7.92 5.37
CA GLY A 343 18.75 -8.48 5.53
C GLY A 343 19.53 -8.45 4.22
N ASN A 344 20.03 -9.61 3.79
CA ASN A 344 20.78 -9.77 2.53
C ASN A 344 19.89 -10.04 1.31
N ASP A 345 18.58 -10.21 1.52
CA ASP A 345 17.65 -10.55 0.47
C ASP A 345 17.02 -9.31 -0.16
N ARG A 346 17.08 -9.22 -1.50
CA ARG A 346 16.51 -8.14 -2.29
C ARG A 346 15.17 -8.55 -2.87
N TYR A 347 14.10 -7.87 -2.48
CA TYR A 347 12.78 -8.04 -3.05
C TYR A 347 12.58 -6.97 -4.12
N THR A 348 12.22 -7.37 -5.34
CA THR A 348 12.06 -6.46 -6.48
C THR A 348 10.67 -6.54 -7.07
N VAL A 349 10.14 -5.38 -7.43
CA VAL A 349 8.89 -5.25 -8.18
C VAL A 349 9.16 -5.43 -9.67
N GLY A 350 8.32 -6.20 -10.35
CA GLY A 350 8.31 -6.33 -11.80
C GLY A 350 6.90 -6.52 -12.34
N PHE A 351 6.70 -6.22 -13.62
CA PHE A 351 5.43 -6.48 -14.31
C PHE A 351 4.23 -5.84 -13.60
N SER A 352 4.41 -4.57 -13.25
CA SER A 352 3.46 -3.78 -12.45
C SER A 352 2.43 -3.13 -13.36
N TYR A 353 1.17 -3.19 -12.95
CA TYR A 353 0.03 -2.58 -13.62
C TYR A 353 -0.90 -1.92 -12.60
N SER A 354 -1.60 -0.88 -13.02
CA SER A 354 -2.67 -0.29 -12.22
C SER A 354 -4.00 -0.27 -12.93
N PHE A 355 -5.07 -0.33 -12.14
CA PHE A 355 -6.45 -0.30 -12.61
C PHE A 355 -7.28 0.59 -11.68
N SER A 356 -8.02 1.53 -12.26
CA SER A 356 -8.91 2.46 -11.55
C SER A 356 -10.36 2.06 -11.77
N ASN A 357 -11.19 2.13 -10.74
CA ASN A 357 -12.64 1.99 -10.87
C ASN A 357 -13.16 3.10 -11.81
N VAL A 358 -13.88 2.71 -12.86
CA VAL A 358 -14.34 3.64 -13.90
C VAL A 358 -15.54 4.48 -13.49
N THR A 359 -16.31 4.01 -12.51
CA THR A 359 -17.50 4.72 -12.01
C THR A 359 -17.12 5.72 -10.92
N ASN A 360 -16.14 5.38 -10.08
CA ASN A 360 -15.65 6.25 -9.02
C ASN A 360 -14.16 5.99 -8.77
N PRO A 361 -13.24 6.84 -9.23
CA PRO A 361 -11.81 6.67 -8.99
C PRO A 361 -11.39 6.98 -7.54
N GLY A 362 -12.34 7.30 -6.66
CA GLY A 362 -12.12 7.72 -5.28
C GLY A 362 -11.97 9.24 -5.14
N THR A 363 -12.22 9.74 -3.94
CA THR A 363 -12.13 11.17 -3.62
C THR A 363 -10.77 11.49 -3.02
N THR A 364 -9.99 12.33 -3.69
CA THR A 364 -8.72 12.85 -3.17
C THR A 364 -8.61 14.37 -3.41
N PRO A 365 -8.35 15.18 -2.38
CA PRO A 365 -8.18 14.79 -0.98
C PRO A 365 -9.51 14.47 -0.27
N ASN A 366 -9.50 13.54 0.68
CA ASN A 366 -10.69 13.13 1.42
C ASN A 366 -10.72 13.76 2.82
N LYS A 367 -11.38 14.92 2.94
CA LYS A 367 -11.44 15.67 4.20
C LYS A 367 -12.08 14.87 5.36
N ALA A 368 -13.17 14.15 5.09
CA ALA A 368 -13.87 13.41 6.14
C ALA A 368 -13.03 12.24 6.66
N ALA A 369 -12.36 11.52 5.75
CA ALA A 369 -11.46 10.44 6.11
C ALA A 369 -10.18 10.94 6.80
N ALA A 370 -9.63 12.09 6.37
CA ALA A 370 -8.51 12.74 7.04
C ALA A 370 -8.83 13.10 8.50
N ILE A 371 -10.02 13.65 8.77
CA ILE A 371 -10.47 13.97 10.13
C ILE A 371 -10.62 12.69 10.97
N ALA A 372 -11.26 11.66 10.41
CA ALA A 372 -11.40 10.35 11.05
C ALA A 372 -10.04 9.74 11.43
N GLN A 373 -9.10 9.70 10.48
CA GLN A 373 -7.76 9.17 10.72
C GLN A 373 -7.03 9.98 11.80
N ALA A 374 -7.07 11.31 11.73
CA ALA A 374 -6.46 12.17 12.74
C ALA A 374 -7.04 11.92 14.14
N LYS A 375 -8.36 11.70 14.25
CA LYS A 375 -9.00 11.37 15.55
C LYS A 375 -8.43 10.08 16.13
N VAL A 376 -8.32 9.02 15.32
CA VAL A 376 -7.80 7.72 15.76
C VAL A 376 -6.34 7.86 16.19
N GLU A 377 -5.51 8.55 15.41
CA GLU A 377 -4.09 8.73 15.72
C GLU A 377 -3.85 9.55 17.00
N ILE A 378 -4.62 10.61 17.22
CA ILE A 378 -4.57 11.41 18.44
C ILE A 378 -4.96 10.56 19.64
N ALA A 379 -6.04 9.78 19.53
CA ALA A 379 -6.53 8.92 20.60
C ALA A 379 -5.51 7.82 20.95
N ALA A 380 -4.98 7.12 19.94
CA ALA A 380 -4.00 6.05 20.10
C ALA A 380 -2.68 6.54 20.69
N SER A 381 -2.28 7.78 20.37
CA SER A 381 -1.03 8.38 20.85
C SER A 381 -1.17 9.08 22.21
N THR A 382 -2.33 8.99 22.87
CA THR A 382 -2.65 9.70 24.12
C THR A 382 -2.41 11.23 24.05
N LEU A 383 -2.66 11.83 22.87
CA LEU A 383 -2.39 13.24 22.59
C LEU A 383 -3.59 14.16 22.92
N GLN A 384 -4.48 13.76 23.82
CA GLN A 384 -5.66 14.57 24.19
C GLN A 384 -5.26 15.90 24.84
N SER A 385 -4.17 15.93 25.62
CA SER A 385 -3.61 17.15 26.23
C SER A 385 -3.10 18.15 25.18
N TYR A 386 -2.52 17.64 24.09
CA TYR A 386 -2.18 18.45 22.92
C TYR A 386 -3.44 19.09 22.33
N CYS A 387 -4.55 18.35 22.21
CA CYS A 387 -5.81 18.91 21.71
C CYS A 387 -6.39 20.01 22.61
N SER A 388 -6.32 19.89 23.93
CA SER A 388 -6.74 20.96 24.84
C SER A 388 -5.92 22.23 24.61
N THR A 389 -4.60 22.10 24.53
CA THR A 389 -3.69 23.23 24.27
C THR A 389 -3.91 23.83 22.88
N PHE A 390 -4.02 22.98 21.85
CA PHE A 390 -4.19 23.36 20.45
C PHE A 390 -5.50 24.11 20.20
N LEU A 391 -6.58 23.73 20.88
CA LEU A 391 -7.88 24.41 20.83
C LEU A 391 -7.97 25.63 21.76
N GLY A 392 -6.94 25.88 22.58
CA GLY A 392 -6.94 26.97 23.56
C GLY A 392 -7.78 26.71 24.81
N TYR A 393 -8.10 25.44 25.11
CA TYR A 393 -8.60 25.01 26.41
C TYR A 393 -7.45 24.96 27.41
N ASN A 394 -6.99 26.13 27.86
CA ASN A 394 -6.10 26.18 29.02
C ASN A 394 -6.91 25.84 30.28
N ASP A 395 -6.32 25.04 31.18
CA ASP A 395 -6.84 24.79 32.53
C ASP A 395 -7.22 26.12 33.19
N LEU A 396 -8.52 26.40 33.31
CA LEU A 396 -9.05 27.52 34.11
C LEU A 396 -9.07 27.16 35.61
N ASN A 397 -8.32 26.15 36.03
CA ASN A 397 -8.06 25.86 37.44
C ASN A 397 -6.99 26.77 38.06
N ALA A 398 -6.56 27.83 37.36
CA ALA A 398 -5.94 28.97 38.01
C ALA A 398 -7.02 29.67 38.87
N TYR A 399 -7.19 29.20 40.10
CA TYR A 399 -7.80 29.97 41.17
C TYR A 399 -7.02 31.29 41.26
N VAL A 400 -7.56 32.36 40.66
CA VAL A 400 -7.08 33.70 40.93
C VAL A 400 -7.61 34.05 42.32
N THR A 401 -6.81 33.81 43.35
CA THR A 401 -7.03 34.44 44.65
C THR A 401 -6.82 35.94 44.46
N ALA A 402 -7.88 36.69 44.19
CA ALA A 402 -7.84 38.14 44.17
C ALA A 402 -7.65 38.63 45.61
N THR A 403 -6.42 38.94 46.00
CA THR A 403 -6.16 39.68 47.24
C THR A 403 -6.58 41.13 47.03
N SER A 404 -7.78 41.48 47.50
CA SER A 404 -8.23 42.88 47.54
C SER A 404 -7.68 43.54 48.80
N THR A 405 -6.70 44.42 48.62
CA THR A 405 -6.23 45.33 49.67
C THR A 405 -7.23 46.49 49.76
N LYS A 406 -8.07 46.52 50.81
CA LYS A 406 -8.95 47.67 51.07
C LYS A 406 -8.14 48.87 51.55
N ILE A 407 -8.14 49.94 50.77
CA ILE A 407 -7.84 51.30 51.23
C ILE A 407 -9.18 51.94 51.61
N PRO A 408 -9.36 52.51 52.81
CA PRO A 408 -10.61 53.17 53.18
C PRO A 408 -10.70 54.53 52.47
N VAL A 409 -11.69 54.67 51.58
CA VAL A 409 -12.14 55.97 51.07
C VAL A 409 -13.51 56.23 51.67
N SER A 410 -13.65 57.35 52.40
CA SER A 410 -14.91 57.86 52.91
C SER A 410 -15.84 58.26 51.76
N THR A 411 -16.96 57.57 51.62
CA THR A 411 -18.01 57.94 50.65
C THR A 411 -19.08 58.76 51.34
N VAL A 412 -19.31 59.99 50.86
CA VAL A 412 -20.50 60.79 51.18
C VAL A 412 -21.62 60.36 50.24
N THR A 413 -22.75 59.92 50.79
CA THR A 413 -23.93 59.52 50.02
C THR A 413 -24.87 60.71 49.87
N SER A 414 -25.15 61.12 48.63
CA SER A 414 -26.29 61.98 48.31
C SER A 414 -27.29 61.18 47.46
N THR A 415 -28.52 61.05 47.97
CA THR A 415 -29.62 60.36 47.30
C THR A 415 -30.51 61.39 46.62
N THR A 416 -30.69 61.28 45.30
CA THR A 416 -31.75 62.01 44.59
C THR A 416 -32.69 61.00 43.94
N THR A 417 -33.94 60.96 44.39
CA THR A 417 -35.05 60.21 43.78
C THR A 417 -35.79 61.09 42.78
N LEU A 418 -36.08 60.55 41.58
CA LEU A 418 -37.23 60.99 40.77
C LEU A 418 -38.04 59.77 40.31
N LYS A 419 -39.37 59.90 40.45
CA LYS A 419 -40.41 58.94 40.07
C LYS A 419 -41.30 59.50 38.94
N THR A 420 -42.01 58.57 38.28
CA THR A 420 -43.27 58.70 37.47
C THR A 420 -43.08 58.91 35.95
N LYS A 421 -43.91 58.46 34.99
CA LYS A 421 -45.16 57.66 34.90
C LYS A 421 -45.33 57.20 33.42
N ALA A 422 -46.10 56.15 33.13
CA ALA A 422 -46.39 55.68 31.75
C ALA A 422 -47.61 56.37 31.09
N SER A 423 -47.52 56.76 29.80
CA SER A 423 -48.41 56.37 28.69
C SER A 423 -48.23 57.22 27.41
N SER A 424 -48.31 56.52 26.26
CA SER A 424 -48.77 56.89 24.90
C SER A 424 -47.99 57.88 23.99
N SER A 425 -47.52 57.28 22.88
CA SER A 425 -47.63 57.74 21.47
C SER A 425 -46.38 58.21 20.71
N ALA A 426 -46.13 57.44 19.65
CA ALA A 426 -45.60 57.79 18.33
C ALA A 426 -44.07 57.91 18.09
N THR A 427 -43.55 56.80 17.52
CA THR A 427 -42.83 56.74 16.24
C THR A 427 -41.43 57.35 16.14
N SER A 428 -40.39 56.51 16.23
CA SER A 428 -39.68 56.07 15.01
C SER A 428 -38.80 54.85 15.29
N THR A 429 -38.89 53.91 14.37
CA THR A 429 -38.41 52.53 14.44
C THR A 429 -36.98 52.45 13.89
N TYR A 430 -36.03 51.92 14.66
CA TYR A 430 -34.94 51.13 14.09
C TYR A 430 -34.71 49.88 14.97
N LEU A 431 -35.12 48.75 14.40
CA LEU A 431 -34.82 47.40 14.87
C LEU A 431 -33.32 47.11 14.72
N LEU A 432 -32.64 46.80 15.82
CA LEU A 432 -31.45 45.94 15.79
C LEU A 432 -31.70 44.76 16.71
N LYS A 433 -32.04 43.64 16.08
CA LYS A 433 -32.17 42.30 16.66
C LYS A 433 -30.90 41.95 17.43
N SER A 434 -31.09 41.45 18.65
CA SER A 434 -30.12 40.59 19.31
C SER A 434 -29.92 39.34 18.44
N SER A 435 -28.76 39.27 17.80
CA SER A 435 -28.16 38.04 17.32
C SER A 435 -26.78 37.95 17.95
N SER A 436 -26.68 37.15 19.01
CA SER A 436 -25.42 36.63 19.53
C SER A 436 -24.74 35.79 18.45
N SER A 437 -24.10 36.46 17.50
CA SER A 437 -23.11 35.85 16.64
C SER A 437 -21.86 35.61 17.50
N LEU A 438 -21.80 34.43 18.11
CA LEU A 438 -20.53 33.77 18.38
C LEU A 438 -19.89 33.52 17.00
N SER A 439 -19.27 34.55 16.47
CA SER A 439 -18.32 34.42 15.38
C SER A 439 -17.23 33.49 15.91
N LYS A 440 -17.10 32.31 15.30
CA LYS A 440 -15.90 31.48 15.41
C LYS A 440 -14.73 32.40 15.14
N ARG A 441 -14.03 32.83 16.19
CA ARG A 441 -12.76 33.53 16.04
C ARG A 441 -11.87 32.54 15.31
N ALA A 442 -11.55 32.85 14.06
CA ALA A 442 -10.48 32.17 13.35
C ALA A 442 -9.26 32.25 14.27
N VAL A 443 -8.83 31.11 14.80
CA VAL A 443 -7.61 31.03 15.60
C VAL A 443 -6.48 31.24 14.60
N VAL A 444 -6.07 32.51 14.45
CA VAL A 444 -4.70 32.84 14.07
C VAL A 444 -3.83 32.13 15.10
N ALA A 445 -2.96 31.25 14.63
CA ALA A 445 -2.05 30.48 15.46
C ALA A 445 -1.40 31.39 16.51
N SER A 446 -1.84 31.24 17.77
CA SER A 446 -1.16 31.85 18.91
C SER A 446 0.27 31.33 18.90
N SER A 447 1.24 32.22 18.93
CA SER A 447 2.68 31.99 18.83
C SER A 447 3.32 31.22 20.01
N SER A 448 2.56 30.33 20.64
CA SER A 448 3.01 29.36 21.65
C SER A 448 2.47 27.96 21.35
N ALA A 449 2.24 27.63 20.07
CA ALA A 449 1.90 26.27 19.66
C ALA A 449 3.05 25.34 20.04
N ALA A 450 2.82 24.44 20.99
CA ALA A 450 3.69 23.28 21.19
C ALA A 450 3.95 22.65 19.81
N SER A 451 5.22 22.39 19.48
CA SER A 451 5.59 21.76 18.20
C SER A 451 4.71 20.53 18.00
N ALA A 452 3.96 20.48 16.89
CA ALA A 452 3.05 19.38 16.62
C ALA A 452 3.83 18.05 16.74
N PRO A 453 3.34 17.07 17.52
CA PRO A 453 3.95 15.74 17.58
C PRO A 453 4.20 15.20 16.18
N ALA A 454 5.30 14.47 15.98
CA ALA A 454 5.72 14.01 14.65
C ALA A 454 4.61 13.28 13.87
N ALA A 455 3.74 12.52 14.57
CA ALA A 455 2.60 11.82 13.98
C ALA A 455 1.54 12.75 13.36
N LEU A 456 1.42 14.00 13.85
CA LEU A 456 0.40 14.96 13.46
C LEU A 456 0.85 15.98 12.41
N THR A 457 2.15 16.03 12.10
CA THR A 457 2.72 17.03 11.17
C THR A 457 2.21 16.89 9.73
N LYS A 458 1.70 15.70 9.36
CA LYS A 458 1.09 15.43 8.05
C LYS A 458 -0.29 16.08 7.87
N TYR A 459 -0.95 16.49 8.95
CA TYR A 459 -2.29 17.09 8.90
C TYR A 459 -2.22 18.63 8.88
N PRO A 460 -2.96 19.30 8.00
CA PRO A 460 -3.11 20.74 8.11
C PRO A 460 -3.93 21.11 9.35
N ALA A 461 -3.73 22.33 9.87
CA ALA A 461 -4.35 22.80 11.11
C ALA A 461 -5.89 22.69 11.13
N SER A 462 -6.54 22.81 9.96
CA SER A 462 -8.00 22.67 9.83
C SER A 462 -8.51 21.23 10.10
N ILE A 463 -7.71 20.21 9.77
CA ILE A 463 -8.00 18.80 10.05
C ILE A 463 -7.79 18.53 11.54
N LEU A 464 -6.65 18.98 12.09
CA LEU A 464 -6.35 18.85 13.53
C LEU A 464 -7.40 19.53 14.40
N SER A 465 -7.85 20.73 14.03
CA SER A 465 -8.89 21.46 14.77
C SER A 465 -10.20 20.67 14.80
N SER A 466 -10.60 20.10 13.65
CA SER A 466 -11.82 19.31 13.54
C SER A 466 -11.71 18.00 14.35
N ALA A 467 -10.57 17.32 14.28
CA ALA A 467 -10.32 16.07 14.99
C ALA A 467 -10.26 16.29 16.52
N CYS A 468 -9.51 17.29 16.98
CA CYS A 468 -9.41 17.63 18.40
C CYS A 468 -10.76 18.04 18.98
N SER A 469 -11.57 18.80 18.23
CA SER A 469 -12.90 19.22 18.70
C SER A 469 -13.86 18.05 18.89
N ALA A 470 -13.62 16.93 18.20
CA ALA A 470 -14.40 15.71 18.34
C ALA A 470 -13.94 14.82 19.50
N LEU A 471 -12.77 15.09 20.10
CA LEU A 471 -12.17 14.29 21.17
C LEU A 471 -12.22 14.99 22.54
N VAL A 472 -12.24 16.32 22.58
CA VAL A 472 -12.26 17.10 23.83
C VAL A 472 -13.68 17.61 24.09
N THR A 473 -14.29 17.23 25.21
CA THR A 473 -15.53 17.83 25.70
C THR A 473 -15.23 19.17 26.36
N SER A 474 -16.00 20.22 26.03
CA SER A 474 -15.88 21.50 26.74
C SER A 474 -16.30 21.32 28.20
N VAL A 475 -15.42 21.62 29.14
CA VAL A 475 -15.82 21.72 30.56
C VAL A 475 -16.79 22.88 30.71
N ALA A 476 -17.96 22.65 31.31
CA ALA A 476 -18.92 23.71 31.59
C ALA A 476 -18.28 24.76 32.51
N LYS A 477 -18.32 26.04 32.11
CA LYS A 477 -17.86 27.14 32.96
C LYS A 477 -18.85 27.34 34.10
N THR A 478 -18.54 26.83 35.29
CA THR A 478 -19.23 27.22 36.52
C THR A 478 -18.37 28.24 37.25
N ALA A 479 -18.75 29.52 37.20
CA ALA A 479 -18.13 30.56 38.00
C ALA A 479 -18.82 30.61 39.37
N THR A 480 -18.17 30.14 40.42
CA THR A 480 -18.66 30.30 41.80
C THR A 480 -18.11 31.60 42.38
N VAL A 481 -18.99 32.57 42.65
CA VAL A 481 -18.63 33.81 43.35
C VAL A 481 -18.86 33.59 44.85
N THR A 482 -17.79 33.50 45.64
CA THR A 482 -17.87 33.49 47.11
C THR A 482 -17.79 34.92 47.62
N VAL A 483 -18.88 35.44 48.19
CA VAL A 483 -18.89 36.74 48.88
C VAL A 483 -18.70 36.51 50.37
N SER A 484 -17.58 36.95 50.94
CA SER A 484 -17.36 36.95 52.39
C SER A 484 -17.80 38.30 52.98
N THR A 485 -18.82 38.29 53.83
CA THR A 485 -19.21 39.45 54.63
C THR A 485 -18.43 39.46 55.95
N ALA A 486 -17.76 40.58 56.26
CA ALA A 486 -17.14 40.81 57.56
C ALA A 486 -17.88 41.95 58.27
N THR A 487 -18.43 41.66 59.45
CA THR A 487 -19.07 42.63 60.33
C THR A 487 -17.99 43.36 61.14
N VAL A 488 -17.91 44.68 61.02
CA VAL A 488 -17.02 45.50 61.86
C VAL A 488 -17.87 46.24 62.88
N THR A 489 -17.68 45.92 64.16
CA THR A 489 -18.27 46.66 65.29
C THR A 489 -17.27 47.72 65.75
N GLY A 490 -17.65 49.00 65.71
CA GLY A 490 -16.81 50.12 66.14
C GLY A 490 -17.63 51.27 66.72
N ALA A 491 -17.13 51.85 67.80
CA ALA A 491 -17.86 52.48 68.88
C ALA A 491 -18.46 53.89 68.65
N THR A 492 -19.42 54.18 69.53
CA THR A 492 -20.20 55.39 69.83
C THR A 492 -19.45 56.72 69.75
N SER A 493 -20.08 57.76 69.15
CA SER A 493 -20.04 59.14 69.66
C SER A 493 -21.18 60.00 69.11
N LYS A 494 -21.69 60.86 69.99
CA LYS A 494 -22.99 61.55 70.00
C LYS A 494 -23.09 62.70 68.99
N SER A 495 -24.31 62.99 68.52
CA SER A 495 -24.68 64.33 68.04
C SER A 495 -26.08 64.70 68.54
N THR A 496 -26.18 65.88 69.16
CA THR A 496 -27.41 66.47 69.69
C THR A 496 -27.95 67.50 68.68
N VAL A 497 -29.27 67.58 68.64
CA VAL A 497 -30.18 68.16 67.63
C VAL A 497 -30.36 69.68 67.76
N VAL A 498 -31.06 70.26 66.76
CA VAL A 498 -31.98 71.44 66.76
C VAL A 498 -31.40 72.61 65.92
N LYS A 499 -32.03 73.16 64.85
CA LYS A 499 -33.41 73.69 64.74
C LYS A 499 -33.87 73.90 63.26
N THR A 500 -35.18 73.89 63.12
CA THR A 500 -36.16 74.19 62.05
C THR A 500 -35.90 75.43 61.17
N VAL A 501 -36.34 75.42 59.90
CA VAL A 501 -37.36 76.32 59.27
C VAL A 501 -37.60 75.98 57.78
N THR A 502 -38.89 75.88 57.44
CA THR A 502 -39.54 75.69 56.14
C THR A 502 -39.47 76.96 55.26
N THR A 503 -39.24 76.87 53.94
CA THR A 503 -40.14 77.42 52.89
C THR A 503 -39.69 77.13 51.45
N THR A 504 -40.70 76.82 50.64
CA THR A 504 -40.78 76.57 49.21
C THR A 504 -40.47 77.80 48.35
N THR A 505 -39.78 77.70 47.21
CA THR A 505 -40.26 78.22 45.91
C THR A 505 -39.40 77.74 44.73
N LYS A 506 -40.13 77.26 43.70
CA LYS A 506 -39.76 76.89 42.32
C LYS A 506 -38.81 75.73 42.09
#